data_AF-A0A2E5EC08-F1
#
_entry.id   AF-A0A2E5EC08-F1
#
_cell.length_a   1.000
_cell.length_b   1.000
_cell.length_c   1.000
_cell.angle_alpha   90.00
_cell.angle_beta   90.00
_cell.angle_gamma   90.00
#
_symmetry.space_group_name_H-M   'P 1'
#
loop_
_entity.id
_entity.type
_entity.pdbx_description
1 polymer ?
#
loop_
_entity_poly.entity_id
_entity_poly.type
_entity_poly.pdbx_seq_one_letter_code
_entity_poly.pdbx_strand_id
1 'polypeptide(L)'
;MVGTANADFQGIEWDVVNNSEFGTTFRVYAMMDPGDRLDAVAGNSSQPLSFSSQGDFYQNVNGGPTSKEINSNFFPFVPSLEWDSYVTVGALYQDGFPFGENNLNNVGIDWGSFESGADLYTDNGTYFVTPDQQQGQAIEVQTNAGNGYGVLIAQLTVSYPRALFSGLLQGKDANGDTWQASVNDAVIGQLTPPAPGALAVLAIAGFAGPRRRRG
;
A
#
# COMPACT_ATOMS: atom_id res chain seq x y z
N MET A 1 -1.94 35.02 -2.48
CA MET A 1 -1.89 33.82 -3.34
C MET A 1 -2.29 32.66 -2.44
N VAL A 2 -3.57 32.35 -2.43
CA VAL A 2 -4.16 31.32 -1.55
C VAL A 2 -4.01 30.01 -2.29
N GLY A 3 -3.18 29.11 -1.77
CA GLY A 3 -3.13 27.74 -2.25
C GLY A 3 -4.46 27.07 -1.94
N THR A 4 -5.17 26.63 -2.97
CA THR A 4 -6.32 25.73 -2.85
C THR A 4 -5.80 24.44 -2.22
N ALA A 5 -6.09 24.22 -0.94
CA ALA A 5 -6.04 22.88 -0.38
C ALA A 5 -7.29 22.16 -0.93
N ASN A 6 -7.12 21.25 -1.88
CA ASN A 6 -8.15 20.26 -2.17
C ASN A 6 -8.08 19.25 -1.02
N ALA A 7 -9.17 19.14 -0.25
CA ALA A 7 -9.23 18.31 0.95
C ALA A 7 -9.30 16.80 0.64
N ASP A 8 -9.37 16.43 -0.65
CA ASP A 8 -9.86 15.12 -1.08
C ASP A 8 -8.79 14.01 -1.02
N PHE A 9 -7.50 14.34 -1.19
CA PHE A 9 -6.40 13.36 -1.06
C PHE A 9 -5.48 13.74 0.10
N GLN A 10 -5.32 12.83 1.05
CA GLN A 10 -4.61 13.05 2.31
C GLN A 10 -3.17 12.52 2.28
N GLY A 11 -2.85 11.58 1.39
CA GLY A 11 -1.52 11.00 1.28
C GLY A 11 -1.54 9.51 0.93
N ILE A 12 -0.34 8.93 0.87
CA ILE A 12 -0.17 7.49 0.73
C ILE A 12 0.21 6.92 2.08
N GLU A 13 -0.54 5.91 2.50
CA GLU A 13 -0.27 5.14 3.71
C GLU A 13 -0.20 3.66 3.39
N TRP A 14 0.30 2.87 4.34
CA TRP A 14 0.43 1.43 4.15
C TRP A 14 0.16 0.65 5.43
N ASP A 15 -0.15 -0.63 5.27
CA ASP A 15 -0.28 -1.61 6.35
C ASP A 15 0.58 -2.84 6.07
N VAL A 16 1.10 -3.47 7.12
CA VAL A 16 1.86 -4.72 7.02
C VAL A 16 0.93 -5.88 7.31
N VAL A 17 0.58 -6.63 6.26
CA VAL A 17 -0.36 -7.75 6.37
C VAL A 17 0.31 -9.09 6.58
N ASN A 18 1.59 -9.22 6.19
CA ASN A 18 2.34 -10.45 6.39
C ASN A 18 3.86 -10.21 6.47
N ASN A 19 4.55 -11.08 7.20
CA ASN A 19 6.00 -11.23 7.17
C ASN A 19 6.31 -12.71 6.96
N SER A 20 6.88 -13.05 5.81
CA SER A 20 7.11 -14.45 5.39
C SER A 20 8.52 -14.64 4.84
N GLU A 21 8.82 -15.85 4.37
CA GLU A 21 10.07 -16.14 3.66
C GLU A 21 10.22 -15.39 2.33
N PHE A 22 9.11 -14.92 1.74
CA PHE A 22 9.08 -14.13 0.51
C PHE A 22 9.38 -12.65 0.74
N GLY A 23 9.39 -12.20 2.01
CA GLY A 23 9.57 -10.81 2.40
C GLY A 23 8.39 -10.27 3.21
N THR A 24 8.29 -8.94 3.26
CA THR A 24 7.20 -8.22 3.94
C THR A 24 6.15 -7.81 2.92
N THR A 25 4.90 -8.17 3.19
CA THR A 25 3.75 -7.79 2.36
C THR A 25 3.12 -6.52 2.90
N PHE A 26 3.09 -5.49 2.06
CA PHE A 26 2.44 -4.22 2.30
C PHE A 26 1.15 -4.11 1.51
N ARG A 27 0.09 -3.61 2.13
CA ARG A 27 -1.06 -3.05 1.42
C ARG A 27 -0.94 -1.54 1.41
N VAL A 28 -0.97 -0.95 0.22
CA VAL A 28 -0.74 0.48 -0.01
C VAL A 28 -2.07 1.16 -0.30
N TYR A 29 -2.37 2.22 0.42
CA TYR A 29 -3.64 2.93 0.34
C TYR A 29 -3.43 4.38 -0.07
N ALA A 30 -4.29 4.86 -0.96
CA ALA A 30 -4.53 6.28 -1.15
C ALA A 30 -5.54 6.75 -0.10
N MET A 31 -5.09 7.56 0.85
CA MET A 31 -5.92 8.07 1.94
C MET A 31 -6.74 9.28 1.48
N MET A 32 -8.01 9.31 1.85
CA MET A 32 -8.98 10.32 1.43
C MET A 32 -10.12 10.46 2.45
N ASP A 33 -11.00 11.44 2.27
CA ASP A 33 -12.13 11.62 3.17
C ASP A 33 -13.23 10.56 2.94
N PRO A 34 -14.06 10.26 3.96
CA PRO A 34 -15.19 9.37 3.80
C PRO A 34 -16.16 9.89 2.73
N GLY A 35 -16.51 9.04 1.76
CA GLY A 35 -17.40 9.39 0.64
C GLY A 35 -16.65 9.76 -0.64
N ASP A 36 -15.34 10.01 -0.54
CA ASP A 36 -14.48 10.19 -1.69
C ASP A 36 -14.20 8.85 -2.37
N ARG A 37 -13.71 8.93 -3.61
CA ARG A 37 -13.35 7.77 -4.41
C ARG A 37 -12.10 8.02 -5.24
N LEU A 38 -11.36 6.94 -5.49
CA LEU A 38 -10.29 6.86 -6.48
C LEU A 38 -10.80 6.12 -7.71
N ASP A 39 -10.61 6.72 -8.88
CA ASP A 39 -11.01 6.14 -10.16
C ASP A 39 -9.83 5.64 -10.97
N ALA A 40 -8.70 6.35 -10.94
CA ALA A 40 -7.55 6.01 -11.75
C ALA A 40 -6.23 6.31 -11.06
N VAL A 41 -5.25 5.44 -11.33
CA VAL A 41 -3.84 5.70 -11.08
C VAL A 41 -3.12 5.63 -12.43
N ALA A 42 -2.33 6.65 -12.74
CA ALA A 42 -1.75 6.85 -14.05
C ALA A 42 -0.32 7.39 -14.00
N GLY A 43 0.43 7.11 -15.06
CA GLY A 43 1.72 7.73 -15.37
C GLY A 43 1.60 8.62 -16.60
N ASN A 44 2.31 9.74 -16.60
CA ASN A 44 2.56 10.56 -17.79
C ASN A 44 4.04 10.98 -17.88
N SER A 45 4.42 11.69 -18.95
CA SER A 45 5.81 12.14 -19.17
C SER A 45 6.38 13.03 -18.06
N SER A 46 5.52 13.71 -17.29
CA SER A 46 5.93 14.61 -16.21
C SER A 46 5.91 13.92 -14.84
N GLN A 47 5.04 12.94 -14.66
CA GLN A 47 4.85 12.17 -13.44
C GLN A 47 4.66 10.70 -13.84
N PRO A 48 5.75 9.91 -13.92
CA PRO A 48 5.62 8.50 -14.21
C PRO A 48 4.89 7.79 -13.07
N LEU A 49 4.16 6.73 -13.43
CA LEU A 49 3.66 5.76 -12.48
C LEU A 49 4.78 4.76 -12.22
N SER A 50 5.22 4.67 -10.98
CA SER A 50 6.25 3.72 -10.58
C SER A 50 6.01 3.14 -9.20
N PHE A 51 6.25 1.83 -9.09
CA PHE A 51 6.54 1.18 -7.82
C PHE A 51 7.98 0.65 -7.89
N SER A 52 8.85 1.18 -7.03
CA SER A 52 10.26 0.75 -6.98
C SER A 52 10.61 0.19 -5.62
N SER A 53 11.41 -0.87 -5.55
CA SER A 53 11.92 -1.41 -4.29
C SER A 53 13.46 -1.44 -4.28
N GLN A 54 14.06 -1.52 -3.09
CA GLN A 54 15.51 -1.77 -2.99
C GLN A 54 15.88 -3.25 -3.25
N GLY A 55 14.90 -4.15 -3.22
CA GLY A 55 15.05 -5.54 -3.62
C GLY A 55 13.96 -5.93 -4.62
N ASP A 56 13.82 -7.22 -4.87
CA ASP A 56 12.83 -7.71 -5.82
C ASP A 56 11.42 -7.74 -5.20
N PHE A 57 10.42 -7.50 -6.04
CA PHE A 57 9.02 -7.83 -5.77
C PHE A 57 8.82 -9.34 -5.92
N TYR A 58 8.15 -9.93 -4.94
CA TYR A 58 7.73 -11.31 -5.06
C TYR A 58 6.55 -11.42 -6.03
N GLN A 59 6.69 -12.35 -6.99
CA GLN A 59 5.69 -12.66 -8.01
C GLN A 59 5.36 -14.15 -8.01
N ASN A 60 4.08 -14.49 -8.04
CA ASN A 60 3.59 -15.86 -8.04
C ASN A 60 3.18 -16.31 -9.45
N VAL A 61 3.67 -17.48 -9.88
CA VAL A 61 3.33 -18.07 -11.19
C VAL A 61 1.83 -18.35 -11.39
N ASN A 62 1.05 -18.45 -10.31
CA ASN A 62 -0.39 -18.67 -10.33
C ASN A 62 -1.20 -17.37 -10.19
N GLY A 63 -0.55 -16.23 -10.06
CA GLY A 63 -1.18 -14.91 -9.96
C GLY A 63 -0.94 -14.06 -11.19
N GLY A 64 -0.71 -12.78 -10.96
CA GLY A 64 -0.51 -11.82 -12.04
C GLY A 64 -0.48 -10.37 -11.57
N PRO A 65 -0.32 -9.42 -12.50
CA PRO A 65 0.06 -8.06 -12.18
C PRO A 65 -1.07 -7.24 -11.53
N THR A 66 -2.32 -7.73 -11.59
CA THR A 66 -3.47 -7.03 -11.06
C THR A 66 -4.32 -7.90 -10.15
N SER A 67 -5.13 -7.29 -9.30
CA SER A 67 -6.04 -8.01 -8.40
C SER A 67 -7.02 -8.96 -9.13
N LYS A 68 -7.23 -8.77 -10.44
CA LYS A 68 -8.08 -9.65 -11.25
C LYS A 68 -7.47 -11.01 -11.52
N GLU A 69 -6.15 -11.13 -11.45
CA GLU A 69 -5.44 -12.40 -11.62
C GLU A 69 -5.28 -13.16 -10.29
N ILE A 70 -5.63 -12.55 -9.16
CA ILE A 70 -5.50 -13.17 -7.84
C ILE A 70 -6.77 -13.92 -7.46
N ASN A 71 -6.79 -15.24 -7.68
CA ASN A 71 -7.93 -16.09 -7.35
C ASN A 71 -7.85 -16.64 -5.91
N SER A 72 -8.61 -16.02 -5.00
CA SER A 72 -8.68 -16.37 -3.57
C SER A 72 -9.06 -17.83 -3.29
N ASN A 73 -9.81 -18.49 -4.19
CA ASN A 73 -10.17 -19.91 -4.03
C ASN A 73 -8.97 -20.86 -4.09
N PHE A 74 -7.83 -20.40 -4.61
CA PHE A 74 -6.61 -21.19 -4.71
C PHE A 74 -5.74 -21.11 -3.47
N PHE A 75 -5.96 -20.17 -2.53
CA PHE A 75 -5.13 -20.01 -1.33
C PHE A 75 -4.97 -21.27 -0.48
N PRO A 76 -5.99 -22.14 -0.31
CA PRO A 76 -5.82 -23.40 0.43
C PRO A 76 -4.86 -24.40 -0.24
N PHE A 77 -4.62 -24.26 -1.55
CA PHE A 77 -3.78 -25.16 -2.36
C PHE A 77 -2.43 -24.55 -2.70
N VAL A 78 -2.39 -23.22 -2.91
CA VAL A 78 -1.20 -22.42 -3.18
C VAL A 78 -1.19 -21.23 -2.21
N PRO A 79 -0.82 -21.44 -0.93
CA PRO A 79 -0.88 -20.37 0.08
C PRO A 79 0.00 -19.17 -0.25
N SER A 80 1.07 -19.38 -1.02
CA SER A 80 1.98 -18.31 -1.44
C SER A 80 1.39 -17.38 -2.50
N LEU A 81 0.20 -17.67 -3.05
CA LEU A 81 -0.51 -16.78 -3.98
C LEU A 81 -1.13 -15.58 -3.27
N GLU A 82 -1.52 -15.73 -2.00
CA GLU A 82 -2.12 -14.63 -1.23
C GLU A 82 -1.15 -13.45 -1.06
N TRP A 83 0.15 -13.71 -1.13
CA TRP A 83 1.23 -12.75 -0.93
C TRP A 83 1.83 -12.26 -2.25
N ASP A 84 1.17 -12.49 -3.37
CA ASP A 84 1.60 -11.97 -4.67
C ASP A 84 1.62 -10.44 -4.70
N SER A 85 2.44 -9.86 -5.58
CA SER A 85 2.53 -8.41 -5.77
C SER A 85 1.69 -7.98 -6.96
N TYR A 86 0.69 -7.14 -6.72
CA TYR A 86 -0.25 -6.71 -7.76
C TYR A 86 -0.75 -5.29 -7.52
N VAL A 87 -1.22 -4.64 -8.58
CA VAL A 87 -1.91 -3.35 -8.50
C VAL A 87 -3.42 -3.52 -8.45
N THR A 88 -4.12 -2.55 -7.87
CA THR A 88 -5.58 -2.57 -7.81
C THR A 88 -6.19 -1.19 -7.59
N VAL A 89 -7.51 -1.12 -7.64
CA VAL A 89 -8.30 0.00 -7.10
C VAL A 89 -9.40 -0.62 -6.24
N GLY A 90 -9.13 -0.66 -4.94
CA GLY A 90 -10.03 -1.17 -3.90
C GLY A 90 -10.05 -2.68 -3.74
N ALA A 91 -10.47 -3.43 -4.76
CA ALA A 91 -10.66 -4.87 -4.63
C ALA A 91 -9.34 -5.62 -4.43
N LEU A 92 -9.29 -6.56 -3.49
CA LEU A 92 -8.10 -7.37 -3.22
C LEU A 92 -7.91 -8.48 -4.25
N TYR A 93 -9.00 -9.17 -4.60
CA TYR A 93 -8.94 -10.43 -5.36
C TYR A 93 -9.92 -10.44 -6.52
N GLN A 94 -9.84 -11.49 -7.34
CA GLN A 94 -10.69 -11.70 -8.51
C GLN A 94 -12.19 -11.78 -8.14
N ASP A 95 -12.51 -12.28 -6.94
CA ASP A 95 -13.88 -12.36 -6.43
C ASP A 95 -14.47 -11.00 -6.01
N GLY A 96 -13.67 -9.93 -6.04
CA GLY A 96 -14.10 -8.58 -5.71
C GLY A 96 -14.10 -8.25 -4.23
N PHE A 97 -13.59 -9.11 -3.34
CA PHE A 97 -13.52 -8.80 -1.92
C PHE A 97 -12.76 -7.47 -1.68
N PRO A 98 -13.25 -6.54 -0.83
CA PRO A 98 -14.47 -6.62 0.00
C PRO A 98 -15.77 -6.08 -0.64
N PHE A 99 -15.74 -5.68 -1.92
CA PHE A 99 -16.84 -5.00 -2.63
C PHE A 99 -17.82 -5.93 -3.36
N GLY A 100 -17.42 -7.19 -3.64
CA GLY A 100 -18.23 -8.19 -4.31
C GLY A 100 -18.05 -8.28 -5.83
N GLU A 101 -17.36 -7.31 -6.44
CA GLU A 101 -16.94 -7.36 -7.85
C GLU A 101 -15.54 -6.75 -8.03
N ASN A 102 -14.81 -7.22 -9.05
CA ASN A 102 -13.53 -6.67 -9.47
C ASN A 102 -13.53 -6.29 -10.96
N ASN A 103 -13.80 -5.01 -11.23
CA ASN A 103 -13.90 -4.45 -12.58
C ASN A 103 -12.71 -3.55 -12.92
N LEU A 104 -11.52 -3.90 -12.42
CA LEU A 104 -10.28 -3.19 -12.75
C LEU A 104 -9.97 -3.29 -14.24
N ASN A 105 -9.54 -2.17 -14.82
CA ASN A 105 -9.05 -2.06 -16.18
C ASN A 105 -7.64 -1.47 -16.17
N ASN A 106 -6.85 -1.78 -17.18
CA ASN A 106 -5.55 -1.15 -17.39
C ASN A 106 -5.29 -0.94 -18.88
N VAL A 107 -4.46 0.05 -19.21
CA VAL A 107 -4.06 0.38 -20.57
C VAL A 107 -2.66 1.01 -20.56
N GLY A 108 -1.82 0.66 -21.54
CA GLY A 108 -0.51 1.28 -21.71
C GLY A 108 0.55 0.89 -20.66
N ILE A 109 0.34 -0.20 -19.92
CA ILE A 109 1.32 -0.72 -18.95
C ILE A 109 1.98 -1.98 -19.51
N ASP A 110 3.31 -2.01 -19.54
CA ASP A 110 4.09 -3.22 -19.76
C ASP A 110 4.38 -3.88 -18.42
N TRP A 111 3.81 -5.07 -18.22
CA TRP A 111 3.92 -5.82 -16.98
C TRP A 111 5.16 -6.70 -16.92
N GLY A 112 5.89 -6.89 -18.02
CA GLY A 112 6.96 -7.89 -18.11
C GLY A 112 8.05 -7.71 -17.06
N SER A 113 8.46 -6.47 -16.79
CA SER A 113 9.43 -6.16 -15.74
C SER A 113 8.86 -6.42 -14.34
N PHE A 114 7.65 -5.95 -14.06
CA PHE A 114 7.02 -6.11 -12.76
C PHE A 114 6.76 -7.59 -12.41
N GLU A 115 6.25 -8.37 -13.37
CA GLU A 115 6.01 -9.82 -13.25
C GLU A 115 7.31 -10.63 -13.15
N SER A 116 8.45 -10.06 -13.55
CA SER A 116 9.76 -10.65 -13.33
C SER A 116 10.38 -10.30 -11.96
N GLY A 117 9.64 -9.56 -11.12
CA GLY A 117 10.06 -9.11 -9.80
C GLY A 117 10.82 -7.78 -9.78
N ALA A 118 10.96 -7.11 -10.93
CA ALA A 118 11.57 -5.79 -11.02
C ALA A 118 10.55 -4.66 -10.78
N ASP A 119 11.02 -3.42 -10.84
CA ASP A 119 10.17 -2.24 -10.66
C ASP A 119 9.05 -2.15 -11.70
N LEU A 120 7.87 -1.68 -11.26
CA LEU A 120 6.85 -1.19 -12.18
C LEU A 120 7.23 0.23 -12.60
N TYR A 121 7.29 0.50 -13.90
CA TYR A 121 7.51 1.83 -14.44
C TYR A 121 6.71 2.03 -15.72
N THR A 122 5.95 3.12 -15.80
CA THR A 122 5.33 3.57 -17.05
C THR A 122 5.12 5.09 -17.02
N ASP A 123 5.30 5.74 -18.17
CA ASP A 123 5.10 7.17 -18.38
C ASP A 123 3.89 7.48 -19.29
N ASN A 124 3.07 6.48 -19.58
CA ASN A 124 1.84 6.63 -20.37
C ASN A 124 0.73 5.63 -20.02
N GLY A 125 0.95 4.79 -19.01
CA GLY A 125 0.04 3.73 -18.61
C GLY A 125 -0.87 4.14 -17.46
N THR A 126 -2.01 3.46 -17.35
CA THR A 126 -2.96 3.67 -16.26
C THR A 126 -3.70 2.38 -15.93
N TYR A 127 -4.05 2.23 -14.65
CA TYR A 127 -5.05 1.28 -14.19
C TYR A 127 -6.19 2.05 -13.50
N PHE A 128 -7.43 1.64 -13.77
CA PHE A 128 -8.60 2.43 -13.43
C PHE A 128 -9.87 1.59 -13.30
N VAL A 129 -10.89 2.21 -12.73
CA VAL A 129 -12.26 1.70 -12.58
C VAL A 129 -13.23 2.77 -13.03
N THR A 130 -14.40 2.37 -13.50
CA THR A 130 -15.41 3.34 -13.94
C THR A 130 -16.17 3.92 -12.72
N PRO A 131 -16.70 5.15 -12.82
CA PRO A 131 -17.38 5.83 -11.70
C PRO A 131 -18.62 5.12 -11.13
N ASP A 132 -19.15 4.11 -11.80
CA ASP A 132 -20.26 3.28 -11.30
C ASP A 132 -19.79 2.13 -10.39
N GLN A 133 -18.49 1.87 -10.33
CA GLN A 133 -17.91 0.75 -9.59
C GLN A 133 -17.69 1.10 -8.13
N GLN A 134 -18.28 0.30 -7.22
CA GLN A 134 -18.17 0.51 -5.77
C GLN A 134 -16.74 0.36 -5.26
N GLN A 135 -15.91 -0.47 -5.91
CA GLN A 135 -14.51 -0.68 -5.52
C GLN A 135 -13.64 0.58 -5.56
N GLY A 136 -14.07 1.63 -6.27
CA GLY A 136 -13.38 2.92 -6.23
C GLY A 136 -13.63 3.72 -4.95
N GLN A 137 -14.64 3.37 -4.15
CA GLN A 137 -15.02 4.13 -2.96
C GLN A 137 -14.03 3.91 -1.81
N ALA A 138 -13.74 4.99 -1.07
CA ALA A 138 -12.96 4.90 0.15
C ALA A 138 -13.69 4.06 1.20
N ILE A 139 -12.98 3.10 1.78
CA ILE A 139 -13.47 2.29 2.90
C ILE A 139 -12.61 2.57 4.13
N GLU A 140 -13.12 2.21 5.31
CA GLU A 140 -12.31 2.25 6.52
C GLU A 140 -11.15 1.26 6.40
N VAL A 141 -9.94 1.77 6.59
CA VAL A 141 -8.69 1.02 6.51
C VAL A 141 -7.87 1.26 7.76
N GLN A 142 -7.16 0.22 8.20
CA GLN A 142 -6.16 0.33 9.24
C GLN A 142 -4.79 0.43 8.56
N THR A 143 -4.02 1.44 8.95
CA THR A 143 -2.69 1.70 8.41
C THR A 143 -1.69 1.87 9.54
N ASN A 144 -0.41 1.98 9.20
CA ASN A 144 0.65 2.25 10.16
C ASN A 144 0.47 3.62 10.87
N ALA A 145 -0.20 4.59 10.25
CA ALA A 145 -0.53 5.88 10.84
C ALA A 145 -1.80 5.87 11.70
N GLY A 146 -2.57 4.78 11.70
CA GLY A 146 -3.83 4.62 12.40
C GLY A 146 -5.01 4.28 11.49
N ASN A 147 -6.22 4.36 12.04
CA ASN A 147 -7.45 4.16 11.27
C ASN A 147 -7.76 5.41 10.42
N GLY A 148 -8.22 5.19 9.19
CA GLY A 148 -8.67 6.25 8.29
C GLY A 148 -9.52 5.70 7.16
N TYR A 149 -9.82 6.52 6.16
CA TYR A 149 -10.51 6.10 4.95
C TYR A 149 -9.54 6.12 3.78
N GLY A 150 -9.61 5.10 2.94
CA GLY A 150 -8.72 4.99 1.80
C GLY A 150 -9.12 3.93 0.80
N VAL A 151 -8.46 3.98 -0.35
CA VAL A 151 -8.62 3.00 -1.43
C VAL A 151 -7.31 2.26 -1.61
N LEU A 152 -7.36 0.93 -1.62
CA LEU A 152 -6.20 0.08 -1.89
C LEU A 152 -5.73 0.32 -3.33
N ILE A 153 -4.45 0.66 -3.52
CA ILE A 153 -3.86 0.90 -4.84
C ILE A 153 -2.91 -0.21 -5.28
N ALA A 154 -2.35 -0.95 -4.34
CA ALA A 154 -1.47 -2.09 -4.59
C ALA A 154 -1.30 -2.96 -3.34
N GLN A 155 -1.01 -4.23 -3.55
CA GLN A 155 -0.37 -5.09 -2.57
C GLN A 155 1.03 -5.42 -3.07
N LEU A 156 2.06 -5.19 -2.26
CA LEU A 156 3.45 -5.35 -2.64
C LEU A 156 4.16 -6.24 -1.62
N THR A 157 4.73 -7.35 -2.08
CA THR A 157 5.61 -8.17 -1.24
C THR A 157 7.05 -7.92 -1.66
N VAL A 158 7.85 -7.37 -0.76
CA VAL A 158 9.21 -6.95 -1.05
C VAL A 158 10.21 -7.65 -0.15
N SER A 159 11.31 -8.10 -0.76
CA SER A 159 12.41 -8.78 -0.07
C SER A 159 13.15 -7.87 0.92
N TYR A 160 13.29 -6.58 0.59
CA TYR A 160 13.71 -5.54 1.50
C TYR A 160 12.50 -4.68 1.89
N PRO A 161 12.23 -4.42 3.19
CA PRO A 161 10.98 -3.82 3.66
C PRO A 161 10.91 -2.29 3.41
N ARG A 162 11.17 -1.89 2.17
CA ARG A 162 11.08 -0.53 1.65
C ARG A 162 10.76 -0.56 0.15
N ALA A 163 9.73 0.17 -0.22
CA ALA A 163 9.36 0.51 -1.58
C ALA A 163 9.04 2.01 -1.68
N LEU A 164 9.00 2.54 -2.89
CA LEU A 164 8.59 3.89 -3.21
C LEU A 164 7.46 3.83 -4.22
N PHE A 165 6.52 4.75 -4.09
CA PHE A 165 5.45 4.95 -5.05
C PHE A 165 5.46 6.38 -5.59
N SER A 166 5.34 6.49 -6.91
CA SER A 166 5.12 7.75 -7.63
C SER A 166 4.01 7.54 -8.66
N GLY A 167 3.21 8.58 -8.90
CA GLY A 167 2.13 8.49 -9.88
C GLY A 167 1.10 9.62 -9.77
N LEU A 168 0.17 9.63 -10.71
CA LEU A 168 -0.98 10.52 -10.74
C LEU A 168 -2.22 9.76 -10.28
N LEU A 169 -2.91 10.30 -9.28
CA LEU A 169 -4.15 9.77 -8.77
C LEU A 169 -5.28 10.70 -9.18
N GLN A 170 -6.40 10.12 -9.61
CA GLN A 170 -7.58 10.84 -10.03
C GLN A 170 -8.83 10.18 -9.46
N GLY A 171 -9.79 11.00 -9.08
CA GLY A 171 -11.03 10.52 -8.50
C GLY A 171 -12.09 11.59 -8.39
N LYS A 172 -13.06 11.33 -7.51
CA LYS A 172 -14.11 12.29 -7.17
C LYS A 172 -14.26 12.42 -5.66
N ASP A 173 -14.61 13.62 -5.23
CA ASP A 173 -14.97 13.88 -3.85
C ASP A 173 -16.41 13.42 -3.57
N ALA A 174 -16.84 13.54 -2.31
CA ALA A 174 -18.22 13.26 -1.89
C ALA A 174 -19.30 14.10 -2.61
N ASN A 175 -18.94 15.25 -3.21
CA ASN A 175 -19.85 16.10 -3.99
C ASN A 175 -19.90 15.72 -5.47
N GLY A 176 -19.01 14.82 -5.93
CA GLY A 176 -18.86 14.40 -7.32
C GLY A 176 -17.91 15.27 -8.15
N ASP A 177 -17.26 16.24 -7.51
CA ASP A 177 -16.24 17.08 -8.11
C ASP A 177 -14.96 16.27 -8.33
N THR A 178 -14.32 16.47 -9.48
CA THR A 178 -13.11 15.71 -9.82
C THR A 178 -11.89 16.30 -9.14
N TRP A 179 -11.11 15.43 -8.53
CA TRP A 179 -9.81 15.77 -7.96
C TRP A 179 -8.67 15.03 -8.67
N GLN A 180 -7.48 15.61 -8.59
CA GLN A 180 -6.26 15.01 -9.09
C GLN A 180 -5.10 15.33 -8.14
N ALA A 181 -4.30 14.33 -7.83
CA ALA A 181 -3.09 14.46 -7.03
C ALA A 181 -1.89 13.87 -7.76
N SER A 182 -0.73 14.50 -7.60
CA SER A 182 0.56 13.95 -8.04
C SER A 182 1.34 13.53 -6.80
N VAL A 183 1.80 12.28 -6.77
CA VAL A 183 2.58 11.73 -5.68
C VAL A 183 3.99 11.46 -6.16
N ASN A 184 4.97 11.93 -5.38
CA ASN A 184 6.39 11.78 -5.67
C ASN A 184 7.08 11.06 -4.51
N ASP A 185 7.65 9.90 -4.82
CA ASP A 185 8.51 9.10 -3.94
C ASP A 185 7.91 8.85 -2.55
N ALA A 186 6.61 8.54 -2.51
CA ALA A 186 5.95 8.15 -1.27
C ALA A 186 6.60 6.87 -0.71
N VAL A 187 7.09 6.95 0.52
CA VAL A 187 7.81 5.86 1.16
C VAL A 187 6.83 4.82 1.71
N ILE A 188 6.94 3.60 1.20
CA ILE A 188 6.23 2.42 1.69
C ILE A 188 7.23 1.56 2.43
N GLY A 189 6.93 1.20 3.67
CA GLY A 189 7.86 0.41 4.48
C GLY A 189 9.06 1.23 4.95
N GLN A 190 9.09 1.46 6.26
CA GLN A 190 10.28 1.78 7.04
C GLN A 190 9.89 1.54 8.50
N LEU A 191 10.25 0.37 9.05
CA LEU A 191 10.26 0.21 10.49
C LEU A 191 11.45 1.02 10.98
N THR A 192 11.23 2.27 11.37
CA THR A 192 12.23 3.00 12.16
C THR A 192 12.69 2.05 13.28
N PRO A 193 14.01 1.83 13.51
CA PRO A 193 14.42 1.30 14.79
C PRO A 193 13.78 2.20 15.86
N PRO A 194 13.30 1.65 17.00
CA PRO A 194 12.74 2.48 18.05
C PRO A 194 13.72 3.62 18.29
N ALA A 195 13.21 4.86 18.31
CA ALA A 195 14.03 6.04 18.51
C ALA A 195 15.10 5.72 19.58
N PRO A 196 16.36 6.17 19.43
CA PRO A 196 17.46 5.86 20.36
C PRO A 196 17.22 6.18 21.86
N GLY A 197 16.03 6.66 22.24
CA GLY A 197 15.62 6.94 23.61
C GLY A 197 14.83 5.85 24.35
N ALA A 198 14.46 4.72 23.73
CA ALA A 198 13.75 3.63 24.43
C ALA A 198 14.69 2.53 24.97
N LEU A 199 15.83 2.92 25.55
CA LEU A 199 16.51 2.04 26.51
C LEU A 199 15.72 2.10 27.81
N ALA A 200 15.03 1.01 28.11
CA ALA A 200 14.47 0.78 29.43
C ALA A 200 15.58 0.98 30.48
N VAL A 201 15.45 2.04 31.30
CA VAL A 201 16.18 2.13 32.57
C VAL A 201 15.59 1.07 33.49
N LEU A 202 16.11 -0.14 33.38
CA LEU A 202 15.95 -1.18 34.38
C LEU A 202 17.32 -1.43 34.99
N ALA A 203 17.63 -0.71 36.05
CA ALA A 203 18.76 -1.01 36.93
C ALA A 203 18.27 -1.12 38.38
N ILE A 204 17.82 -2.34 38.70
CA ILE A 204 18.24 -3.17 39.84
C ILE A 204 18.05 -2.58 41.25
N ALA A 205 17.07 -3.16 41.94
CA ALA A 205 16.95 -3.15 43.39
C ALA A 205 18.18 -3.80 44.06
N GLY A 206 18.96 -3.01 44.79
CA GLY A 206 19.99 -3.51 45.71
C GLY A 206 19.39 -3.82 47.09
N PHE A 207 19.03 -5.08 47.32
CA PHE A 207 18.85 -5.62 48.67
C PHE A 207 20.22 -5.67 49.38
N ALA A 208 20.41 -4.89 50.45
CA ALA A 208 21.57 -5.04 51.34
C ALA A 208 21.10 -5.03 52.80
N GLY A 209 20.93 -6.24 53.36
CA GLY A 209 20.83 -6.51 54.79
C GLY A 209 22.20 -6.46 55.49
N PRO A 210 22.25 -6.61 56.83
CA PRO A 210 22.91 -5.64 57.70
C PRO A 210 24.35 -6.01 58.10
N ARG A 211 25.17 -5.01 58.46
CA ARG A 211 26.39 -5.22 59.27
C ARG A 211 26.42 -4.34 60.51
N ARG A 212 26.45 -5.02 61.66
CA ARG A 212 26.54 -4.52 63.05
C ARG A 212 27.97 -4.09 63.43
N ARG A 213 28.02 -3.06 64.30
CA ARG A 213 29.07 -2.66 65.30
C ARG A 213 30.39 -2.12 64.73
N ARG A 214 31.03 -1.09 65.30
CA ARG A 214 31.26 -0.71 66.72
C ARG A 214 31.60 0.80 66.81
N GLY A 215 31.29 1.42 67.95
CA GLY A 215 31.65 2.78 68.35
C GLY A 215 30.84 3.14 69.57
#